data_AF-A0A2V9BY06-F1
#
_entry.id   AF-A0A2V9BY06-F1
#
_cell.length_a   1.000
_cell.length_b   1.000
_cell.length_c   1.000
_cell.angle_alpha   90.00
_cell.angle_beta   90.00
_cell.angle_gamma   90.00
#
_symmetry.space_group_name_H-M   'P 1'
#
loop_
_entity.id
_entity.type
_entity.pdbx_description
1 polymer ?
#
loop_
_entity_poly.entity_id
_entity_poly.type
_entity_poly.pdbx_seq_one_letter_code
_entity_poly.pdbx_strand_id
1 'polypeptide(L)' 'RRYVSLYGIAAFHAGLGEHDQAFEWLEKAYEERSGWLVWLKSEPISDALRSDPRFQNLLRRVGLPP' A
#
# COMPACT_ATOMS: atom_id res chain seq x y z
N ARG A 1 -9.55 -5.21 -21.06
CA ARG A 1 -8.38 -5.28 -20.15
C ARG A 1 -8.87 -5.00 -18.74
N ARG A 2 -8.89 -5.98 -17.82
CA ARG A 2 -9.11 -5.71 -16.39
C ARG A 2 -7.80 -5.15 -15.86
N TYR A 3 -7.77 -3.84 -15.59
CA TYR A 3 -6.64 -3.22 -14.91
C TYR A 3 -6.75 -3.63 -13.44
N VAL A 4 -5.97 -4.63 -13.03
CA VAL A 4 -5.80 -4.93 -11.61
C VAL A 4 -4.86 -3.88 -11.09
N SER A 5 -5.37 -2.96 -10.28
CA SER A 5 -4.52 -1.95 -9.64
C SER A 5 -3.47 -2.68 -8.80
N LEU A 6 -2.19 -2.29 -8.91
CA LEU A 6 -1.12 -2.81 -8.05
C LEU A 6 -1.46 -2.64 -6.56
N TYR A 7 -2.24 -1.60 -6.25
CA TYR A 7 -2.83 -1.38 -4.94
C TYR A 7 -3.77 -2.51 -4.51
N GLY A 8 -4.57 -3.07 -5.42
CA GLY A 8 -5.46 -4.18 -5.14
C GLY A 8 -4.72 -5.49 -4.84
N ILE A 9 -3.54 -5.69 -5.45
CA ILE A 9 -2.69 -6.86 -5.17
C ILE A 9 -2.01 -6.71 -3.82
N ALA A 10 -1.42 -5.54 -3.56
CA ALA A 10 -0.95 -5.18 -2.22
C ALA A 10 -2.07 -5.40 -1.20
N ALA A 11 -3.29 -5.06 -1.59
CA ALA A 11 -4.41 -5.14 -0.69
C ALA A 11 -4.80 -6.59 -0.35
N PHE A 12 -4.80 -7.44 -1.35
CA PHE A 12 -5.05 -8.85 -1.14
C PHE A 12 -4.03 -9.48 -0.17
N HIS A 13 -2.73 -9.22 -0.36
CA HIS A 13 -1.68 -9.74 0.51
C HIS A 13 -1.74 -9.20 1.95
N ALA A 14 -2.02 -7.90 2.14
CA ALA A 14 -2.16 -7.35 3.48
C ALA A 14 -3.39 -7.91 4.22
N GLY A 15 -4.49 -8.21 3.52
CA GLY A 15 -5.63 -8.90 4.11
C GLY A 15 -5.33 -10.35 4.54
N LEU A 16 -4.34 -11.00 3.92
CA LEU A 16 -3.86 -12.34 4.30
C LEU A 16 -2.80 -12.31 5.42
N GLY A 17 -2.39 -11.13 5.89
CA GLY A 17 -1.27 -10.98 6.83
C GLY A 17 0.11 -11.18 6.19
N GLU A 18 0.18 -11.28 4.86
CA GLU A 18 1.41 -11.43 4.08
C GLU A 18 2.04 -10.04 3.86
N HIS A 19 2.49 -9.42 4.95
CA HIS A 19 2.92 -8.02 4.96
C HIS A 19 4.09 -7.75 4.02
N ASP A 20 5.03 -8.68 3.89
CA ASP A 20 6.20 -8.51 3.01
C ASP A 20 5.79 -8.42 1.54
N GLN A 21 4.94 -9.35 1.06
CA GLN A 21 4.38 -9.24 -0.29
C GLN A 21 3.54 -7.97 -0.45
N ALA A 22 2.76 -7.58 0.57
CA ALA A 22 1.98 -6.34 0.50
C ALA A 22 2.88 -5.13 0.26
N PHE A 23 4.00 -5.01 0.99
CA PHE A 23 4.96 -3.93 0.79
C PHE A 23 5.64 -3.98 -0.58
N GLU A 24 6.00 -5.15 -1.09
CA GLU A 24 6.57 -5.25 -2.45
C GLU A 24 5.63 -4.68 -3.51
N TRP A 25 4.32 -4.96 -3.40
CA TRP A 25 3.33 -4.43 -4.32
C TRP A 25 3.06 -2.94 -4.10
N LEU A 26 3.10 -2.45 -2.87
CA LEU A 26 2.99 -1.03 -2.56
C LEU A 26 4.16 -0.22 -3.11
N GLU A 27 5.38 -0.75 -3.04
CA GLU A 27 6.57 -0.12 -3.62
C GLU A 27 6.45 -0.05 -5.15
N LYS A 28 6.02 -1.12 -5.81
CA LYS A 28 5.73 -1.09 -7.26
C LYS A 28 4.65 -0.07 -7.61
N ALA A 29 3.58 0.00 -6.82
CA ALA A 29 2.53 0.99 -7.00
C ALA A 29 3.07 2.43 -6.84
N TYR A 30 4.08 2.63 -5.98
CA TYR A 30 4.75 3.91 -5.80
C TYR A 30 5.65 4.27 -6.99
N GLU A 31 6.43 3.32 -7.48
CA GLU A 31 7.26 3.49 -8.68
C GLU A 31 6.42 3.84 -9.91
N GLU A 32 5.25 3.20 -10.07
CA GLU A 32 4.30 3.51 -11.15
C GLU A 32 3.49 4.79 -10.92
N ARG A 33 3.71 5.50 -9.79
CA ARG A 33 2.95 6.70 -9.39
C ARG A 33 1.44 6.46 -9.41
N SER A 34 1.03 5.30 -8.90
CA SER A 34 -0.39 4.92 -8.86
C SER A 34 -1.18 5.91 -8.02
N GLY A 35 -2.22 6.52 -8.64
CA GLY A 35 -3.12 7.43 -7.97
C GLY A 35 -3.90 6.79 -6.81
N TRP A 36 -3.93 5.46 -6.72
CA TRP A 36 -4.57 4.74 -5.63
C TRP A 36 -3.84 4.86 -4.30
N LEU A 37 -2.54 5.20 -4.31
CA LEU A 37 -1.77 5.39 -3.08
C LEU A 37 -2.26 6.54 -2.21
N VAL A 38 -3.07 7.47 -2.73
CA VAL A 38 -3.67 8.54 -1.92
C VAL A 38 -4.64 7.99 -0.87
N TRP A 39 -5.19 6.80 -1.10
CA TRP A 39 -6.14 6.15 -0.19
C TRP A 39 -5.48 5.27 0.87
N LEU A 40 -4.15 5.18 0.87
CA LEU A 40 -3.41 4.32 1.79
C LEU A 40 -3.79 4.53 3.24
N LYS A 41 -4.03 5.79 3.65
CA LYS A 41 -4.34 6.09 5.06
C LYS A 41 -5.77 5.70 5.44
N SER A 42 -6.70 5.79 4.49
CA SER A 42 -8.15 5.66 4.74
C SER A 42 -8.66 4.23 4.63
N GLU A 43 -7.92 3.37 3.94
CA GLU A 43 -8.37 2.01 3.65
C GLU A 43 -8.21 1.08 4.86
N PRO A 44 -9.24 0.31 5.25
CA PRO A 44 -9.23 -0.53 6.46
C PRO A 44 -8.13 -1.58 6.47
N ILE A 45 -7.77 -2.03 5.29
CA ILE A 45 -6.69 -2.96 5.07
C ILE A 45 -5.34 -2.44 5.59
N SER A 46 -5.12 -1.13 5.51
CA SER A 46 -3.88 -0.53 5.98
C SER A 46 -3.73 -0.66 7.50
N ASP A 47 -4.79 -0.97 8.24
CA ASP A 47 -4.76 -1.20 9.69
C ASP A 47 -3.72 -2.25 10.09
N ALA A 48 -3.59 -3.33 9.30
CA ALA A 48 -2.60 -4.38 9.52
C ALA A 48 -1.17 -3.92 9.26
N LEU A 49 -0.98 -2.92 8.37
CA LEU A 49 0.32 -2.38 7.97
C LEU A 49 0.73 -1.15 8.78
N ARG A 50 -0.21 -0.45 9.45
CA ARG A 50 0.03 0.83 10.13
C ARG A 50 1.08 0.78 11.23
N SER A 51 1.23 -0.38 11.88
CA SER A 51 2.23 -0.61 12.92
C SER A 51 3.64 -0.87 12.36
N ASP A 52 3.76 -1.18 11.07
CA ASP A 52 5.05 -1.43 10.43
C ASP A 52 5.74 -0.11 10.07
N PRO A 53 7.01 0.10 10.47
CA PRO A 53 7.77 1.31 10.14
C PRO A 53 7.88 1.58 8.62
N ARG A 54 7.81 0.54 7.78
CA ARG A 54 7.82 0.66 6.31
C ARG A 54 6.59 1.41 5.80
N PHE A 55 5.44 1.24 6.44
CA PHE A 55 4.22 1.96 6.08
C PHE A 55 4.36 3.47 6.30
N GLN A 56 4.93 3.85 7.45
CA GLN A 56 5.21 5.24 7.78
C GLN A 56 6.22 5.87 6.81
N ASN A 57 7.21 5.09 6.36
CA ASN A 57 8.15 5.53 5.33
C ASN A 57 7.44 5.78 3.99
N LEU A 58 6.58 4.84 3.58
CA LEU A 58 5.84 4.94 2.33
C LEU A 58 4.88 6.14 2.33
N LEU A 59 4.14 6.38 3.42
CA LEU A 59 3.27 7.56 3.55
C LEU A 59 4.06 8.86 3.32
N ARG A 60 5.22 9.02 3.96
CA ARG A 60 6.07 10.21 3.77
C ARG A 60 6.51 10.37 2.32
N ARG A 61 6.88 9.28 1.64
CA ARG A 61 7.30 9.31 0.23
C ARG A 61 6.16 9.67 -0.71
N VAL A 62 4.95 9.19 -0.42
CA VAL A 62 3.72 9.56 -1.16
C VAL A 62 3.28 11.00 -0.85
N GLY A 63 3.78 11.61 0.22
CA GLY A 63 3.39 12.95 0.66
C GLY A 63 2.16 12.97 1.57
N LEU A 64 1.83 11.84 2.18
CA LEU A 64 0.73 11.72 3.15
C LEU A 64 1.26 11.95 4.58
N PRO A 65 0.46 12.60 5.45
CA PRO A 65 0.83 12.74 6.85
C PRO A 65 0.86 11.36 7.53
N PRO A 66 1.85 11.09 8.42
CA PRO A 66 1.90 9.86 9.20
C PRO A 66 0.63 9.63 10.03
#